data_AF-A0A947HIG1-F1
#
_entry.id   AF-A0A947HIG1-F1
#
_cell.length_a   1.000
_cell.length_b   1.000
_cell.length_c   1.000
_cell.angle_alpha   90.00
_cell.angle_beta   90.00
_cell.angle_gamma   90.00
#
_symmetry.space_group_name_H-M   'P 1'
#
loop_
_entity.id
_entity.type
_entity.pdbx_description
1 polymer ?
#
loop_
_entity_poly.entity_id
_entity_poly.type
_entity_poly.pdbx_seq_one_letter_code
_entity_poly.pdbx_strand_id
1 'polypeptide(L)' 'MNDDHSPIPTPSQREVLVQRWLSVAALEHASVGSFARFTLQLLAVGAPPDLLLATQQA' A
#
# COMPACT_ATOMS: atom_id res chain seq x y z
N MET A 1 -11.70 -15.38 30.34
CA MET A 1 -10.56 -15.83 29.52
C MET A 1 -11.19 -16.43 28.28
N ASN A 2 -11.37 -15.61 27.24
CA ASN A 2 -12.00 -16.08 26.01
C ASN A 2 -10.87 -16.57 25.10
N ASP A 3 -10.81 -17.89 24.91
CA ASP A 3 -9.90 -18.52 23.97
C ASP A 3 -10.38 -18.19 22.55
N ASP A 4 -9.72 -17.22 21.91
CA ASP A 4 -9.93 -16.88 20.49
C ASP A 4 -9.38 -18.03 19.62
N HIS A 5 -10.17 -19.09 19.47
CA HIS A 5 -9.91 -20.19 18.54
C HIS A 5 -10.43 -19.83 17.14
N SER A 6 -9.84 -18.80 16.52
CA SER A 6 -9.99 -18.63 15.08
C SER A 6 -9.43 -19.88 14.39
N PRO A 7 -10.21 -20.58 13.55
CA PRO A 7 -9.79 -21.83 12.93
C PRO A 7 -8.61 -21.57 11.98
N ILE A 8 -7.58 -22.42 12.08
CA ILE A 8 -6.43 -22.39 11.17
C ILE A 8 -6.94 -22.66 9.74
N PRO A 9 -6.60 -21.82 8.75
CA PRO A 9 -7.07 -22.01 7.38
C PRO A 9 -6.54 -23.31 6.77
N THR A 10 -7.41 -23.98 6.02
CA THR A 10 -7.07 -25.18 5.24
C THR A 10 -6.05 -24.85 4.15
N PRO A 11 -5.39 -25.85 3.53
CA PRO A 11 -4.45 -25.61 2.43
C PRO A 11 -5.02 -24.75 1.29
N SER A 12 -6.25 -25.01 0.84
CA SER A 12 -6.90 -24.22 -0.20
C SER A 12 -7.23 -22.80 0.24
N GLN A 13 -7.64 -22.60 1.49
CA GLN A 13 -7.86 -21.25 2.04
C GLN A 13 -6.54 -20.47 2.13
N ARG A 14 -5.43 -21.13 2.46
CA ARG A 14 -4.10 -20.50 2.48
C ARG A 14 -3.67 -20.04 1.09
N GLU A 15 -3.90 -20.84 0.05
CA GLU A 15 -3.58 -20.43 -1.34
C GLU A 15 -4.32 -19.15 -1.74
N VAL A 16 -5.62 -19.06 -1.44
CA VAL A 16 -6.42 -17.86 -1.71
C VAL A 16 -5.89 -16.64 -0.94
N LEU A 17 -5.58 -16.83 0.36
CA LEU A 17 -5.02 -15.75 1.19
C LEU A 17 -3.66 -15.29 0.66
N VAL A 18 -2.77 -16.21 0.27
CA VAL A 18 -1.46 -15.87 -0.31
C VAL A 18 -1.63 -15.00 -1.55
N GLN A 19 -2.50 -15.40 -2.50
CA GLN A 19 -2.72 -14.60 -3.71
C GLN A 19 -3.29 -13.21 -3.40
N ARG A 20 -4.20 -13.12 -2.42
CA ARG A 20 -4.77 -11.85 -1.99
C ARG A 20 -3.71 -10.94 -1.38
N TRP A 21 -2.92 -11.45 -0.44
CA TRP A 21 -1.88 -10.67 0.23
C TRP A 21 -0.75 -10.26 -0.71
N LEU A 22 -0.34 -11.12 -1.64
CA LEU A 22 0.62 -10.76 -2.68
C LEU A 22 0.10 -9.62 -3.57
N SER A 23 -1.17 -9.69 -3.96
CA SER A 23 -1.81 -8.64 -4.76
C SER A 23 -1.85 -7.31 -4.00
N VAL A 24 -2.20 -7.33 -2.71
CA VAL A 24 -2.22 -6.14 -1.85
C VAL A 24 -0.81 -5.57 -1.69
N ALA A 25 0.18 -6.42 -1.37
CA ALA A 25 1.57 -5.99 -1.21
C ALA A 25 2.14 -5.35 -2.47
N ALA A 26 1.81 -5.88 -3.66
CA ALA A 26 2.23 -5.29 -4.93
C ALA A 26 1.63 -3.89 -5.14
N LEU A 27 0.36 -3.69 -4.79
CA LEU A 27 -0.31 -2.39 -4.87
C LEU A 27 0.26 -1.39 -3.86
N GLU A 28 0.51 -1.81 -2.62
CA GLU A 28 1.13 -1.00 -1.58
C GLU A 28 2.56 -0.59 -1.95
N HIS A 29 3.32 -1.47 -2.59
CA HIS A 29 4.66 -1.12 -3.06
C HIS A 29 4.64 -0.13 -4.24
N ALA A 30 3.68 -0.30 -5.16
CA ALA A 30 3.50 0.60 -6.30
C ALA A 30 3.08 2.01 -5.88
N SER A 31 2.38 2.18 -4.75
CA SER A 31 1.97 3.50 -4.27
C SER A 31 3.18 4.36 -3.88
N VAL A 32 4.18 3.80 -3.20
CA VAL A 32 5.42 4.51 -2.79
C VAL A 32 6.14 5.10 -4.01
N GLY A 33 6.32 4.30 -5.06
CA GLY A 33 6.94 4.77 -6.31
C GLY A 33 6.10 5.83 -7.03
N SER A 34 4.78 5.72 -6.96
CA SER A 34 3.84 6.68 -7.57
C SER A 34 3.91 8.05 -6.90
N PHE A 35 3.96 8.10 -5.56
CA PHE A 35 4.14 9.35 -4.82
C PHE A 35 5.50 9.99 -5.08
N ALA A 36 6.58 9.20 -5.07
CA ALA A 36 7.91 9.71 -5.39
C ALA A 36 7.97 10.33 -6.79
N ARG A 37 7.37 9.67 -7.79
CA ARG A 37 7.25 10.21 -9.15
C ARG A 37 6.42 11.48 -9.17
N PHE A 38 5.29 11.51 -8.48
CA PHE A 38 4.40 12.66 -8.45
C PHE A 38 5.07 13.89 -7.80
N THR A 39 5.83 13.70 -6.72
CA THR A 39 6.67 14.76 -6.12
C THR A 39 7.65 15.35 -7.14
N LEU A 40 8.33 14.52 -7.94
CA LEU A 40 9.23 15.00 -8.99
C LEU A 40 8.49 15.79 -10.08
N GLN A 41 7.28 15.38 -10.44
CA GLN A 41 6.45 16.10 -11.41
C GLN A 41 6.02 17.47 -10.88
N LEU A 42 5.63 17.56 -9.60
CA LEU A 42 5.29 18.82 -8.95
C LEU A 42 6.49 19.78 -8.89
N LEU A 43 7.68 19.27 -8.55
CA LEU A 43 8.92 20.06 -8.57
C LEU A 43 9.25 20.58 -9.97
N ALA A 44 9.07 19.75 -11.01
CA ALA A 44 9.38 20.13 -12.40
C ALA A 44 8.54 21.31 -12.91
N VAL A 45 7.32 21.48 -12.40
CA VAL A 45 6.43 22.58 -12.78
C VAL A 45 6.49 23.76 -11.79
N GLY A 46 7.33 23.69 -10.75
CA GLY A 46 7.41 24.72 -9.71
C GLY A 46 6.11 24.84 -8.90
N ALA A 47 5.45 23.70 -8.62
CA ALA A 47 4.20 23.68 -7.85
C ALA A 47 4.39 24.29 -6.44
N PRO A 48 3.31 24.87 -5.87
CA PRO A 48 3.39 25.49 -4.57
C PRO A 48 3.68 24.46 -3.43
N PRO A 49 4.29 24.91 -2.32
CA PRO A 49 4.80 24.02 -1.27
C PRO A 49 3.74 23.17 -0.56
N ASP A 50 2.51 23.65 -0.47
CA ASP A 50 1.38 22.96 0.12
C ASP A 50 1.02 21.67 -0.63
N LEU A 51 1.10 21.67 -1.97
CA LEU A 51 0.88 20.46 -2.78
C LEU A 51 2.03 19.44 -2.61
N LEU A 52 3.26 19.92 -2.45
CA LEU A 52 4.41 19.05 -2.15
C LEU A 52 4.27 18.40 -0.77
N LEU A 53 3.86 19.18 0.24
CA LEU A 53 3.63 18.68 1.59
C LEU A 53 2.48 17.65 1.62
N ALA A 54 1.37 17.94 0.96
CA ALA A 54 0.23 17.03 0.87
C ALA A 54 0.64 15.68 0.23
N THR A 55 1.46 15.72 -0.83
CA THR A 55 1.94 14.51 -1.51
C THR A 55 2.85 13.64 -0.61
N GLN A 56 3.64 14.27 0.26
CA GLN A 56 4.55 13.56 1.17
C GLN A 56 3.87 13.05 2.45
N GLN A 57 2.62 13.46 2.71
CA GLN A 57 1.84 13.12 3.90
C GLN A 57 0.72 12.11 3.63
N ALA A 58 0.48 11.76 2.36
CA ALA A 58 -0.50 10.77 1.92
C ALA A 58 0.02 9.34 2.10
#